data_AF-A0A660PZG5-F1
#
_entry.id   AF-A0A660PZG5-F1
#
_cell.length_a   1.000
_cell.length_b   1.000
_cell.length_c   1.000
_cell.angle_alpha   90.00
_cell.angle_beta   90.00
_cell.angle_gamma   90.00
#
_symmetry.space_group_name_H-M   'P 1'
#
loop_
_entity.id
_entity.type
_entity.pdbx_description
1 polymer ?
#
loop_
_entity_poly.entity_id
_entity_poly.type
_entity_poly.pdbx_seq_one_letter_code
_entity_poly.pdbx_strand_id
1 'polypeptide(L)'
;MAQKDSKISEEQLRLLVEAMQDTVLGESRGASHVLNVLVQETIKFRDKLKEETGEILTVADTQAALSALEGRLKDEPFPRELSSEQKTLIQIWMDRLTLFDGH
;
A
#
# COMPACT_ATOMS: atom_id res chain seq x y z
N MET A 1 -29.66 15.78 7.33
CA MET A 1 -28.51 14.88 7.57
C MET A 1 -28.07 14.38 6.20
N ALA A 2 -26.93 14.83 5.67
CA ALA A 2 -26.45 14.43 4.35
C ALA A 2 -25.10 13.75 4.50
N GLN A 3 -25.04 12.53 3.94
CA GLN A 3 -23.93 11.59 3.87
C GLN A 3 -22.70 12.28 3.28
N LYS A 4 -21.60 12.27 4.04
CA LYS A 4 -20.31 12.85 3.63
C LYS A 4 -19.51 11.78 2.90
N ASP A 5 -19.80 11.60 1.62
CA ASP A 5 -19.02 10.79 0.69
C ASP A 5 -17.58 11.34 0.65
N SER A 6 -16.67 10.72 1.40
CA SER A 6 -15.24 11.04 1.35
C SER A 6 -14.65 10.43 0.08
N LYS A 7 -14.97 11.03 -1.07
CA LYS A 7 -14.22 10.81 -2.31
C LYS A 7 -12.92 11.58 -2.17
N ILE A 8 -11.87 10.90 -1.72
CA ILE A 8 -10.50 11.38 -1.87
C ILE A 8 -10.32 11.63 -3.37
N SER A 9 -10.21 12.90 -3.76
CA SER A 9 -9.99 13.27 -5.16
C SER A 9 -8.63 12.76 -5.60
N GLU A 10 -8.50 12.34 -6.86
CA GLU A 10 -7.21 11.95 -7.46
C GLU A 10 -6.14 13.04 -7.25
N GLU A 11 -6.55 14.29 -7.20
CA GLU A 11 -5.71 15.44 -6.91
C GLU A 11 -5.16 15.43 -5.46
N GLN A 12 -5.96 14.99 -4.48
CA GLN A 12 -5.49 14.85 -3.10
C GLN A 12 -4.55 13.65 -2.94
N LEU A 13 -4.79 12.58 -3.68
CA LEU A 13 -3.88 11.44 -3.78
C LEU A 13 -2.54 11.87 -4.40
N ARG A 14 -2.58 12.68 -5.45
CA ARG A 14 -1.38 13.24 -6.08
C ARG A 14 -0.59 14.14 -5.12
N LEU A 15 -1.28 15.05 -4.43
CA LEU A 15 -0.65 15.94 -3.45
C LEU A 15 -0.05 15.16 -2.27
N LEU A 16 -0.70 14.08 -1.83
CA LEU A 16 -0.16 13.19 -0.81
C LEU A 16 1.11 12.47 -1.29
N VAL A 17 1.10 11.96 -2.54
CA VAL A 17 2.28 11.33 -3.14
C VAL A 17 3.42 12.33 -3.31
N GLU A 18 3.14 13.55 -3.74
CA GLU A 18 4.15 14.62 -3.86
C GLU A 18 4.73 15.01 -2.48
N ALA A 19 3.89 15.16 -1.45
CA ALA A 19 4.34 15.46 -0.09
C ALA A 19 5.17 14.32 0.54
N MET A 20 4.82 13.06 0.25
CA MET A 20 5.61 11.90 0.66
C MET A 20 6.93 11.82 -0.12
N GLN A 21 6.95 12.19 -1.40
CA GLN A 21 8.18 12.29 -2.17
C GLN A 21 9.14 13.31 -1.56
N ASP A 22 8.70 14.53 -1.23
CA ASP A 22 9.57 15.54 -0.60
C ASP A 22 10.14 15.09 0.76
N THR A 23 9.39 14.30 1.51
CA THR A 23 9.86 13.75 2.80
C THR A 23 10.91 12.64 2.61
N VAL A 24 10.89 11.94 1.47
CA VAL A 24 11.79 10.81 1.14
C VAL A 24 12.97 11.23 0.24
N LEU A 25 12.88 12.37 -0.46
CA LEU A 25 13.85 12.87 -1.44
C LEU A 25 15.24 13.23 -0.85
N GLY A 26 15.42 13.13 0.47
CA GLY A 26 16.75 13.16 1.09
C GLY A 26 17.58 11.89 0.81
N GLU A 27 16.95 10.74 0.55
CA GLU A 27 17.64 9.46 0.37
C GLU A 27 17.08 8.67 -0.83
N SER A 28 17.86 8.64 -1.92
CA SER A 28 17.76 7.72 -3.06
C SER A 28 16.55 7.86 -4.00
N ARG A 29 16.82 8.31 -5.24
CA ARG A 29 15.86 8.35 -6.37
C ARG A 29 15.16 7.00 -6.65
N GLY A 30 15.71 5.88 -6.19
CA GLY A 30 15.11 4.55 -6.30
C GLY A 30 13.98 4.30 -5.29
N ALA A 31 14.10 4.78 -4.06
CA ALA A 31 13.13 4.54 -3.00
C ALA A 31 11.78 5.21 -3.30
N SER A 32 11.80 6.44 -3.83
CA SER A 32 10.59 7.14 -4.24
C SER A 32 9.85 6.45 -5.39
N HIS A 33 10.58 5.79 -6.30
CA HIS A 33 9.96 5.03 -7.39
C HIS A 33 9.28 3.76 -6.88
N VAL A 34 9.97 2.99 -6.03
CA VAL A 34 9.43 1.77 -5.41
C VAL A 34 8.18 2.10 -4.60
N LEU A 35 8.25 3.13 -3.74
CA LEU A 35 7.11 3.59 -2.95
C LEU A 35 5.92 3.96 -3.83
N ASN A 36 6.13 4.71 -4.91
CA ASN A 36 5.05 5.07 -5.83
C ASN A 36 4.40 3.83 -6.44
N VAL A 37 5.17 2.83 -6.86
CA VAL A 37 4.63 1.57 -7.38
C VAL A 37 3.79 0.85 -6.33
N LEU A 38 4.28 0.72 -5.10
CA LEU A 38 3.53 0.05 -4.03
C LEU A 38 2.22 0.78 -3.69
N VAL A 39 2.22 2.12 -3.66
CA VAL A 39 1.00 2.92 -3.46
C VAL A 39 0.00 2.70 -4.58
N GLN A 40 0.45 2.74 -5.84
CA GLN A 40 -0.43 2.50 -7.00
C GLN A 40 -1.05 1.11 -6.97
N GLU A 41 -0.28 0.08 -6.62
CA GLU A 41 -0.80 -1.29 -6.53
C GLU A 41 -1.79 -1.45 -5.35
N THR A 42 -1.57 -0.75 -4.25
CA THR A 42 -2.52 -0.70 -3.12
C THR A 42 -3.86 -0.08 -3.52
N ILE A 43 -3.82 1.02 -4.27
CA ILE A 43 -5.04 1.70 -4.77
C ILE A 43 -5.80 0.77 -5.72
N LYS A 44 -5.10 0.15 -6.69
CA LYS A 44 -5.71 -0.80 -7.62
C LYS A 44 -6.34 -1.98 -6.90
N PHE A 45 -5.65 -2.54 -5.90
CA PHE A 45 -6.18 -3.64 -5.10
C PHE A 45 -7.44 -3.23 -4.33
N ARG A 46 -7.44 -2.07 -3.67
CA ARG A 46 -8.61 -1.53 -2.98
C ARG A 46 -9.80 -1.37 -3.93
N ASP A 47 -9.58 -0.78 -5.09
CA ASP A 47 -10.65 -0.50 -6.05
C ASP A 47 -11.24 -1.80 -6.60
N LYS A 48 -10.38 -2.78 -6.91
CA LYS A 48 -10.79 -4.12 -7.33
C LYS A 48 -11.54 -4.88 -6.23
N LEU A 49 -11.03 -4.86 -4.99
CA LEU A 49 -11.68 -5.50 -3.85
C LEU A 49 -13.10 -4.95 -3.66
N LYS A 50 -13.26 -3.62 -3.74
CA LYS A 50 -14.55 -2.95 -3.64
C LYS A 50 -15.49 -3.33 -4.79
N GLU A 51 -14.99 -3.43 -6.01
CA GLU A 51 -15.77 -3.83 -7.19
C GLU A 51 -16.25 -5.28 -7.09
N GLU A 52 -15.39 -6.20 -6.66
CA GLU A 52 -15.68 -7.65 -6.65
C GLU A 52 -16.50 -8.09 -5.44
N THR A 53 -16.26 -7.50 -4.27
CA THR A 53 -16.82 -7.97 -2.99
C THR A 53 -17.71 -6.94 -2.30
N GLY A 54 -17.60 -5.66 -2.66
CA GLY A 54 -18.20 -4.55 -1.92
C GLY A 54 -17.44 -4.15 -0.65
N GLU A 55 -16.38 -4.86 -0.28
CA GLU A 55 -15.56 -4.57 0.90
C GLU A 55 -14.59 -3.41 0.64
N ILE A 56 -14.31 -2.63 1.69
CA ILE A 56 -13.40 -1.50 1.64
C ILE A 56 -12.15 -1.85 2.43
N LEU A 57 -11.00 -1.90 1.76
CA LEU A 57 -9.71 -1.99 2.42
C LEU A 57 -9.50 -0.76 3.31
N THR A 58 -9.39 -0.96 4.63
CA THR A 58 -9.24 0.14 5.57
C THR A 58 -7.77 0.56 5.72
N VAL A 59 -7.57 1.74 6.32
CA VAL A 59 -6.22 2.19 6.71
C VAL A 59 -5.60 1.23 7.73
N ALA A 60 -6.41 0.67 8.64
CA ALA A 60 -5.95 -0.29 9.63
C ALA A 60 -5.46 -1.58 8.97
N ASP A 61 -6.16 -2.09 7.96
CA ASP A 61 -5.73 -3.26 7.19
C ASP A 61 -4.43 -2.99 6.45
N THR A 62 -4.32 -1.81 5.86
CA THR A 62 -3.11 -1.38 5.14
C THR A 62 -1.92 -1.26 6.10
N GLN A 63 -2.13 -0.73 7.30
CA GLN A 63 -1.09 -0.61 8.33
C GLN A 63 -0.65 -1.98 8.86
N ALA A 64 -1.60 -2.87 9.15
CA ALA A 64 -1.30 -4.24 9.58
C ALA A 64 -0.51 -5.01 8.52
N ALA A 65 -0.90 -4.87 7.26
CA ALA A 65 -0.17 -5.43 6.14
C ALA A 65 1.26 -4.85 6.04
N LEU A 66 1.42 -3.52 6.21
CA LEU A 66 2.72 -2.87 6.11
C LEU A 66 3.67 -3.35 7.23
N SER A 67 3.18 -3.43 8.47
CA SER A 67 3.95 -3.95 9.60
C SER A 67 4.37 -5.41 9.39
N ALA A 68 3.48 -6.23 8.81
CA ALA A 68 3.80 -7.61 8.47
C ALA A 68 4.85 -7.71 7.35
N LEU A 69 4.78 -6.84 6.33
CA LEU A 69 5.78 -6.76 5.28
C LEU A 69 7.15 -6.34 5.84
N GLU A 70 7.18 -5.30 6.68
CA GLU A 70 8.42 -4.83 7.33
C GLU A 70 9.08 -5.94 8.15
N GLY A 71 8.30 -6.67 8.96
CA GLY A 71 8.79 -7.83 9.68
C GLY A 71 9.35 -8.91 8.75
N ARG A 72 8.64 -9.21 7.66
CA ARG A 72 9.09 -10.23 6.69
C ARG A 72 10.41 -9.88 6.01
N LEU A 73 10.63 -8.58 5.70
CA LEU A 73 11.89 -8.07 5.14
C LEU A 73 13.05 -8.09 6.16
N LYS A 74 12.74 -8.16 7.45
CA LYS A 74 13.70 -8.32 8.56
C LYS A 74 13.87 -9.78 9.00
N ASP A 75 13.37 -10.73 8.21
CA ASP A 75 13.33 -12.17 8.52
C ASP A 75 12.56 -12.52 9.81
N GLU A 76 11.61 -11.68 10.21
CA GLU A 76 10.70 -11.96 11.32
C GLU A 76 9.54 -12.88 10.89
N PRO A 77 8.99 -13.68 11.83
CA PRO A 77 7.84 -14.52 11.53
C PRO A 77 6.61 -13.69 11.17
N PHE A 78 5.87 -14.16 10.17
CA PHE A 78 4.64 -13.53 9.73
C PHE A 78 3.58 -13.53 10.85
N PRO A 79 2.86 -12.42 11.09
CA PRO A 79 1.79 -12.40 12.07
C PRO A 79 0.72 -13.45 11.75
N ARG A 80 0.31 -14.23 12.76
CA ARG A 80 -0.63 -15.35 12.57
C ARG A 80 -2.06 -14.91 12.23
N GLU A 81 -2.43 -13.71 12.64
CA GLU A 81 -3.80 -13.20 12.59
C GLU A 81 -3.99 -12.14 11.49
N LEU A 82 -3.56 -12.47 10.26
CA LEU A 82 -3.83 -11.61 9.10
C LEU A 82 -5.07 -12.08 8.34
N SER A 83 -5.90 -11.12 7.96
CA SER A 83 -7.05 -11.36 7.09
C SER A 83 -6.60 -11.78 5.68
N SER A 84 -7.52 -12.31 4.88
CA SER A 84 -7.23 -12.73 3.51
C SER A 84 -6.80 -11.56 2.64
N GLU A 85 -7.41 -10.40 2.85
CA GLU A 85 -7.17 -9.15 2.13
C GLU A 85 -5.78 -8.61 2.48
N GLN A 86 -5.42 -8.62 3.77
CA GLN A 86 -4.11 -8.22 4.25
C GLN A 86 -3.01 -9.12 3.67
N LYS A 87 -3.20 -10.45 3.68
CA LYS A 87 -2.26 -11.40 3.08
C LYS A 87 -2.09 -11.16 1.57
N THR A 88 -3.19 -10.91 0.87
CA THR A 88 -3.17 -10.63 -0.57
C THR A 88 -2.41 -9.35 -0.87
N LEU A 89 -2.65 -8.29 -0.09
CA LEU A 89 -1.93 -7.03 -0.25
C LEU A 89 -0.43 -7.18 0.00
N ILE A 90 -0.03 -7.95 1.02
CA ILE A 90 1.39 -8.22 1.29
C ILE A 90 2.02 -9.01 0.13
N GLN A 91 1.32 -10.00 -0.42
CA GLN A 91 1.80 -10.75 -1.58
C GLN A 91 2.02 -9.84 -2.79
N ILE A 92 1.07 -8.95 -3.09
CA ILE A 92 1.21 -7.96 -4.16
C ILE A 92 2.47 -7.12 -3.96
N TRP A 93 2.73 -6.64 -2.73
CA TRP A 93 3.93 -5.88 -2.45
C TRP A 93 5.22 -6.69 -2.60
N MET A 94 5.25 -7.93 -2.09
CA MET A 94 6.41 -8.82 -2.25
C MET A 94 6.71 -9.08 -3.73
N ASP A 95 5.68 -9.41 -4.52
CA ASP A 95 5.83 -9.63 -5.96
C ASP A 95 6.43 -8.40 -6.65
N ARG A 96 6.01 -7.20 -6.26
CA ARG A 96 6.57 -5.95 -6.80
C ARG A 96 7.99 -5.71 -6.33
N LEU A 97 8.29 -5.94 -5.06
CA LEU A 97 9.63 -5.76 -4.49
C LEU A 97 10.65 -6.71 -5.14
N THR A 98 10.29 -7.95 -5.47
CA THR A 98 11.19 -8.88 -6.18
C THR A 98 11.60 -8.39 -7.57
N LEU A 99 10.81 -7.52 -8.22
CA LEU A 99 11.17 -6.92 -9.50
C LEU A 99 12.29 -5.87 -9.36
N PHE A 100 12.51 -5.35 -8.15
CA PHE A 100 13.56 -4.37 -7.85
C PHE A 100 14.82 -4.99 -7.24
N ASP A 101 14.74 -6.22 -6.71
CA ASP A 101 15.87 -6.96 -6.13
C ASP A 101 16.81 -7.57 -7.19
N GLY A 102 16.41 -7.55 -8.48
CA GLY A 102 17.18 -8.08 -9.61
C GLY A 102 18.15 -7.12 -10.29
N HIS A 103 18.54 -6.00 -9.66
CA HIS A 103 19.43 -4.97 -10.23
C HIS A 103 20.68 -4.72 -9.38
#